data_AF-M1MZ73-F1
#
_entry.id   AF-M1MZ73-F1
#
_cell.length_a   1.000
_cell.length_b   1.000
_cell.length_c   1.000
_cell.angle_alpha   90.00
_cell.angle_beta   90.00
_cell.angle_gamma   90.00
#
_symmetry.space_group_name_H-M   'P 1'
#
loop_
_entity.id
_entity.type
_entity.pdbx_description
1 polymer ?
#
loop_
_entity_poly.entity_id
_entity_poly.type
_entity_poly.pdbx_seq_one_letter_code
_entity_poly.pdbx_strand_id
1 'polypeptide(L)'
;MTSPDRQGGRKYRSASVAPVILVLAIIFLATTIALARLVTEPLGAQGPPEDYCLPTTAQDCGCVSDAAARSGVTDTGDRELTAEQRGYREEEFTHDGVSSTYRVFTNGIDTSRPVGVVVRLHGDGAYEYEGSDQLASCLAAVATSYNMVLVQPLSPSDDRTWWTNLGENTRWLNALYRERISTLDDVDPELAWWMGYSGGAEMISYGLLPYAGHTITAGAIMTGGGGAPAAVLSAVPEEKKERLPLYWTTGTRDTGADPAAEFDALSAAREGAAFYRDQGFANVTTDFTRDDDHFTLDEVDVLHDVLAEAHPVDAVSPEPQTS
;
A
#
# COMPACT_ATOMS: atom_id res chain seq x y z
N MET A 1 -18.55 87.70 47.39
CA MET A 1 -18.93 86.61 46.46
C MET A 1 -18.91 87.20 45.06
N THR A 2 -17.91 86.80 44.31
CA THR A 2 -17.53 87.29 42.99
C THR A 2 -18.40 86.66 41.90
N SER A 3 -18.85 87.48 40.96
CA SER A 3 -19.38 87.02 39.67
C SER A 3 -18.45 87.54 38.58
N PRO A 4 -18.02 86.68 37.64
CA PRO A 4 -17.52 87.15 36.36
C PRO A 4 -18.28 86.54 35.19
N ASP A 5 -18.75 87.47 34.34
CA ASP A 5 -18.39 87.63 32.92
C ASP A 5 -18.68 86.62 31.81
N ARG A 6 -18.93 87.25 30.66
CA ARG A 6 -19.35 86.77 29.34
C ARG A 6 -18.26 86.02 28.53
N GLN A 7 -18.75 85.46 27.42
CA GLN A 7 -18.11 85.14 26.11
C GLN A 7 -17.73 83.66 25.95
N GLY A 8 -17.93 83.00 24.82
CA GLY A 8 -18.33 83.41 23.48
C GLY A 8 -18.44 82.14 22.62
N GLY A 9 -19.45 82.10 21.73
CA GLY A 9 -19.66 80.97 20.83
C GLY A 9 -18.62 80.95 19.71
N ARG A 10 -17.87 79.84 19.58
CA ARG A 10 -17.03 79.54 18.42
C ARG A 10 -17.71 78.43 17.61
N LYS A 11 -18.15 78.77 16.40
CA LYS A 11 -18.66 77.83 15.38
C LYS A 11 -17.51 76.91 14.94
N TYR A 12 -17.66 75.60 15.13
CA TYR A 12 -16.81 74.61 14.47
C TYR A 12 -17.35 74.37 13.05
N ARG A 13 -16.51 74.68 12.06
CA ARG A 13 -16.70 74.27 10.66
C ARG A 13 -16.47 72.76 10.55
N SER A 14 -17.43 72.04 9.99
CA SER A 14 -17.28 70.65 9.58
C SER A 14 -16.25 70.56 8.44
N ALA A 15 -15.10 69.93 8.69
CA ALA A 15 -14.20 69.51 7.64
C ALA A 15 -14.72 68.18 7.06
N SER A 16 -14.92 68.17 5.74
CA SER A 16 -15.46 67.06 4.97
C SER A 16 -14.59 65.80 5.09
N VAL A 17 -15.15 64.74 5.69
CA VAL A 17 -14.52 63.40 5.83
C VAL A 17 -14.64 62.56 4.53
N ALA A 18 -15.22 63.12 3.48
CA ALA A 18 -15.59 62.39 2.27
C ALA A 18 -14.44 61.83 1.40
N PRO A 19 -13.22 62.44 1.28
CA PRO A 19 -12.26 61.94 0.30
C PRO A 19 -11.38 60.79 0.82
N VAL A 20 -11.29 60.58 2.14
CA VAL A 20 -10.41 59.53 2.72
C VAL A 20 -11.08 58.15 2.69
N ILE A 21 -12.40 58.10 2.84
CA ILE A 21 -13.17 56.83 2.85
C ILE A 21 -13.19 56.18 1.46
N LEU A 22 -13.20 56.99 0.38
CA LEU A 22 -13.27 56.45 -0.98
C LEU A 22 -11.94 55.83 -1.44
N VAL A 23 -10.79 56.38 -1.02
CA VAL A 23 -9.46 55.83 -1.37
C VAL A 23 -9.20 54.51 -0.63
N LEU A 24 -9.62 54.40 0.64
CA LEU A 24 -9.50 53.15 1.40
C LEU A 24 -10.42 52.06 0.85
N ALA A 25 -11.62 52.40 0.39
CA ALA A 25 -12.55 51.43 -0.22
C ALA A 25 -12.03 50.86 -1.55
N ILE A 26 -11.35 51.67 -2.37
CA ILE A 26 -10.77 51.22 -3.65
C ILE A 26 -9.54 50.33 -3.42
N ILE A 27 -8.69 50.64 -2.42
CA ILE A 27 -7.56 49.79 -2.05
C ILE A 27 -8.06 48.46 -1.47
N PHE A 28 -9.12 48.47 -0.65
CA PHE A 28 -9.72 47.24 -0.11
C PHE A 28 -10.41 46.39 -1.20
N LEU A 29 -11.01 47.02 -2.22
CA LEU A 29 -11.61 46.30 -3.34
C LEU A 29 -10.55 45.74 -4.30
N ALA A 30 -9.42 46.45 -4.47
CA ALA A 30 -8.29 45.96 -5.26
C ALA A 30 -7.49 44.86 -4.56
N THR A 31 -7.35 44.90 -3.22
CA THR A 31 -6.72 43.80 -2.46
C THR A 31 -7.65 42.59 -2.30
N THR A 32 -8.97 42.77 -2.24
CA THR A 32 -9.91 41.64 -2.24
C THR A 32 -10.02 40.97 -3.61
N ILE A 33 -9.89 41.72 -4.72
CA ILE A 33 -9.84 41.14 -6.08
C ILE A 33 -8.45 40.54 -6.39
N ALA A 34 -7.36 41.07 -5.82
CA ALA A 34 -6.03 40.47 -5.94
C ALA A 34 -5.83 39.23 -5.04
N LEU A 35 -6.55 39.11 -3.91
CA LEU A 35 -6.60 37.87 -3.11
C LEU A 35 -7.57 36.83 -3.71
N ALA A 36 -8.55 37.23 -4.51
CA ALA A 36 -9.49 36.33 -5.18
C ALA A 36 -8.95 35.72 -6.50
N ARG A 37 -7.65 35.91 -6.79
CA ARG A 37 -6.95 35.32 -7.94
C ARG A 37 -5.83 34.36 -7.52
N LEU A 38 -5.83 33.86 -6.27
CA LEU A 38 -5.42 32.48 -6.08
C LEU A 38 -6.58 31.65 -6.62
N VAL A 39 -6.48 31.35 -7.91
CA VAL A 39 -7.12 30.18 -8.49
C VAL A 39 -6.67 29.04 -7.59
N THR A 40 -7.54 28.62 -6.68
CA THR A 40 -7.54 27.25 -6.21
C THR A 40 -7.84 26.47 -7.48
N GLU A 41 -6.78 26.13 -8.21
CA GLU A 41 -6.85 24.89 -8.95
C GLU A 41 -7.30 23.88 -7.88
N PRO A 42 -8.34 23.08 -8.14
CA PRO A 42 -8.54 21.93 -7.27
C PRO A 42 -7.15 21.28 -7.23
N LEU A 43 -6.64 20.96 -6.04
CA LEU A 43 -5.56 20.00 -5.92
C LEU A 43 -6.13 18.76 -6.61
N GLY A 44 -5.92 18.67 -7.92
CA GLY A 44 -6.29 17.51 -8.70
C GLY A 44 -5.52 16.39 -8.04
N ALA A 45 -6.22 15.30 -7.76
CA ALA A 45 -5.61 14.06 -7.30
C ALA A 45 -4.26 13.90 -7.98
N GLN A 46 -3.17 13.98 -7.22
CA GLN A 46 -1.81 13.87 -7.75
C GLN A 46 -1.53 12.38 -7.96
N GLY A 47 -2.32 11.76 -8.83
CA GLY A 47 -2.09 10.40 -9.28
C GLY A 47 -0.72 10.28 -9.92
N PRO A 48 -0.28 9.04 -10.21
CA PRO A 48 1.01 8.81 -10.82
C PRO A 48 1.17 9.64 -12.11
N PRO A 49 2.36 10.22 -12.37
CA PRO A 49 2.64 10.94 -13.61
C PRO A 49 2.23 10.16 -14.86
N GLU A 50 1.77 10.87 -15.92
CA GLU A 50 1.27 10.22 -17.16
C GLU A 50 2.30 9.29 -17.84
N ASP A 51 3.60 9.54 -17.63
CA ASP A 51 4.69 8.75 -18.20
C ASP A 51 5.04 7.49 -17.39
N TYR A 52 4.48 7.32 -16.18
CA TYR A 52 4.66 6.10 -15.39
C TYR A 52 4.08 4.89 -16.12
N CYS A 53 4.80 3.77 -16.08
CA CYS A 53 4.30 2.47 -16.53
C CYS A 53 3.62 1.77 -15.35
N LEU A 54 2.33 1.46 -15.47
CA LEU A 54 1.56 0.79 -14.42
C LEU A 54 1.29 -0.65 -14.88
N PRO A 55 2.11 -1.62 -14.44
CA PRO A 55 1.99 -3.00 -14.92
C PRO A 55 0.71 -3.64 -14.39
N THR A 56 0.12 -4.49 -15.20
CA THR A 56 -0.98 -5.38 -14.78
C THR A 56 -0.52 -6.83 -14.72
N THR A 57 0.59 -7.17 -15.39
CA THR A 57 1.23 -8.49 -15.38
C THR A 57 2.74 -8.34 -15.33
N ALA A 58 3.48 -9.42 -15.06
CA ALA A 58 4.94 -9.41 -15.12
C ALA A 58 5.48 -9.17 -16.54
N GLN A 59 4.67 -9.38 -17.59
CA GLN A 59 5.08 -9.15 -18.97
C GLN A 59 4.88 -7.69 -19.44
N ASP A 60 4.53 -6.81 -18.51
CA ASP A 60 4.47 -5.36 -18.71
C ASP A 60 5.69 -4.68 -18.05
N CYS A 61 6.03 -3.47 -18.51
CA CYS A 61 6.91 -2.55 -17.80
C CYS A 61 8.33 -3.07 -17.44
N GLY A 62 8.86 -4.11 -18.08
CA GLY A 62 10.12 -4.73 -17.67
C GLY A 62 10.02 -5.61 -16.43
N CYS A 63 8.81 -6.09 -16.09
CA CYS A 63 8.55 -6.72 -14.79
C CYS A 63 8.83 -8.21 -14.70
N VAL A 64 9.33 -8.84 -15.76
CA VAL A 64 9.67 -10.26 -15.74
C VAL A 64 10.82 -10.47 -14.76
N SER A 65 10.56 -11.22 -13.70
CA SER A 65 11.56 -11.53 -12.69
C SER A 65 12.68 -12.41 -13.28
N ASP A 66 13.89 -12.32 -12.71
CA ASP A 66 15.01 -13.16 -13.11
C ASP A 66 14.68 -14.66 -13.02
N ALA A 67 13.87 -15.07 -12.05
CA ALA A 67 13.41 -16.44 -11.90
C ALA A 67 12.49 -16.84 -13.07
N ALA A 68 11.48 -16.03 -13.36
CA ALA A 68 10.56 -16.26 -14.49
C ALA A 68 11.31 -16.24 -15.84
N ALA A 69 12.26 -15.33 -16.02
CA ALA A 69 13.09 -15.24 -17.21
C ALA A 69 13.93 -16.51 -17.44
N ARG A 70 14.52 -17.09 -16.37
CA ARG A 70 15.25 -18.37 -16.45
C ARG A 70 14.33 -19.53 -16.78
N SER A 71 13.07 -19.45 -16.40
CA SER A 71 12.01 -20.40 -16.75
C SER A 71 11.38 -20.14 -18.13
N GLY A 72 11.89 -19.16 -18.89
CA GLY A 72 11.49 -18.91 -20.27
C GLY A 72 10.35 -17.91 -20.46
N VAL A 73 9.92 -17.22 -19.40
CA VAL A 73 8.98 -16.09 -19.51
C VAL A 73 9.72 -14.91 -20.14
N THR A 74 9.07 -14.26 -21.10
CA THR A 74 9.63 -13.08 -21.79
C THR A 74 8.75 -11.88 -21.58
N ASP A 75 9.38 -10.72 -21.40
CA ASP A 75 8.70 -9.44 -21.43
C ASP A 75 8.13 -9.20 -22.83
N THR A 76 6.89 -8.73 -22.87
CA THR A 76 6.18 -8.41 -24.13
C THR A 76 5.81 -6.93 -24.23
N GLY A 77 6.06 -6.15 -23.17
CA GLY A 77 5.82 -4.72 -23.13
C GLY A 77 6.82 -3.93 -23.99
N ASP A 78 6.38 -2.74 -24.39
CA ASP A 78 7.20 -1.74 -25.10
C ASP A 78 7.65 -0.59 -24.19
N ARG A 79 7.29 -0.67 -22.90
CA ARG A 79 7.58 0.32 -21.86
C ARG A 79 8.32 -0.34 -20.71
N GLU A 80 9.01 0.50 -19.94
CA GLU A 80 9.82 0.12 -18.80
C GLU A 80 9.45 1.02 -17.63
N LEU A 81 9.60 0.51 -16.40
CA LEU A 81 9.57 1.39 -15.22
C LEU A 81 10.65 2.47 -15.34
N THR A 82 10.29 3.71 -15.06
CA THR A 82 11.25 4.82 -15.01
C THR A 82 12.24 4.65 -13.85
N ALA A 83 13.36 5.38 -13.89
CA ALA A 83 14.32 5.37 -12.77
C ALA A 83 13.69 5.84 -11.45
N GLU A 84 12.70 6.74 -11.53
CA GLU A 84 11.94 7.19 -10.37
C GLU A 84 11.05 6.07 -9.83
N GLN A 85 10.31 5.35 -10.69
CA GLN A 85 9.48 4.21 -10.25
C GLN A 85 10.29 3.10 -9.57
N ARG A 86 11.55 2.92 -9.97
CA ARG A 86 12.47 1.95 -9.34
C ARG A 86 13.10 2.44 -8.02
N GLY A 87 12.91 3.71 -7.66
CA GLY A 87 13.51 4.31 -6.48
C GLY A 87 12.82 3.89 -5.17
N TYR A 88 13.62 3.62 -4.14
CA TYR A 88 13.16 3.34 -2.78
C TYR A 88 14.06 3.97 -1.73
N ARG A 89 13.55 4.09 -0.51
CA ARG A 89 14.35 4.33 0.70
C ARG A 89 14.59 2.99 1.40
N GLU A 90 15.81 2.74 1.84
CA GLU A 90 16.13 1.59 2.69
C GLU A 90 16.44 2.08 4.10
N GLU A 91 15.82 1.45 5.09
CA GLU A 91 15.87 1.85 6.48
C GLU A 91 16.22 0.66 7.37
N GLU A 92 16.99 0.91 8.43
CA GLU A 92 17.25 -0.07 9.47
C GLU A 92 16.13 -0.06 10.52
N PHE A 93 15.79 -1.24 11.02
CA PHE A 93 14.85 -1.39 12.13
C PHE A 93 15.35 -2.43 13.14
N THR A 94 15.33 -2.04 14.41
CA THR A 94 15.68 -2.90 15.54
C THR A 94 14.55 -2.92 16.55
N HIS A 95 14.13 -4.12 16.96
CA HIS A 95 13.17 -4.31 18.04
C HIS A 95 13.60 -5.52 18.89
N ASP A 96 13.57 -5.39 20.21
CA ASP A 96 13.98 -6.43 21.16
C ASP A 96 15.34 -7.09 20.86
N GLY A 97 16.30 -6.30 20.35
CA GLY A 97 17.64 -6.75 20.01
C GLY A 97 17.75 -7.48 18.66
N VAL A 98 16.66 -7.59 17.92
CA VAL A 98 16.59 -8.17 16.57
C VAL A 98 16.61 -7.05 15.54
N SER A 99 17.58 -7.07 14.64
CA SER A 99 17.80 -6.01 13.63
C SER A 99 17.70 -6.56 12.22
N SER A 100 17.09 -5.77 11.32
CA SER A 100 17.13 -5.99 9.88
C SER A 100 16.87 -4.67 9.15
N THR A 101 16.71 -4.74 7.83
CA THR A 101 16.35 -3.62 6.97
C THR A 101 14.98 -3.81 6.33
N TYR A 102 14.42 -2.72 5.84
CA TYR A 102 13.23 -2.73 4.99
C TYR A 102 13.32 -1.61 3.95
N ARG A 103 12.66 -1.83 2.81
CA ARG A 103 12.54 -0.85 1.73
C ARG A 103 11.15 -0.24 1.72
N VAL A 104 11.07 1.06 1.41
CA VAL A 104 9.83 1.81 1.29
C VAL A 104 9.79 2.48 -0.08
N PHE A 105 8.73 2.21 -0.83
CA PHE A 105 8.46 2.77 -2.16
C PHE A 105 7.26 3.71 -2.07
N THR A 106 7.50 4.99 -2.35
CA THR A 106 6.51 6.08 -2.15
C THR A 106 6.29 6.95 -3.38
N ASN A 107 6.81 6.55 -4.54
CA ASN A 107 6.76 7.38 -5.74
C ASN A 107 5.38 7.27 -6.42
N GLY A 108 4.87 8.41 -6.90
CA GLY A 108 3.55 8.51 -7.56
C GLY A 108 2.33 8.44 -6.63
N ILE A 109 2.52 8.62 -5.31
CA ILE A 109 1.44 8.61 -4.32
C ILE A 109 0.70 9.95 -4.29
N ASP A 110 -0.62 9.89 -4.36
CA ASP A 110 -1.53 11.00 -4.15
C ASP A 110 -1.85 11.16 -2.66
N THR A 111 -1.11 12.05 -2.00
CA THR A 111 -1.29 12.34 -0.56
C THR A 111 -2.52 13.21 -0.27
N SER A 112 -3.28 13.62 -1.30
CA SER A 112 -4.53 14.36 -1.09
C SER A 112 -5.72 13.47 -0.67
N ARG A 113 -5.56 12.15 -0.75
CA ARG A 113 -6.55 11.13 -0.36
C ARG A 113 -5.90 10.07 0.55
N PRO A 114 -6.69 9.25 1.28
CA PRO A 114 -6.12 8.17 2.10
C PRO A 114 -5.19 7.28 1.29
N VAL A 115 -3.99 7.02 1.84
CA VAL A 115 -2.96 6.19 1.22
C VAL A 115 -2.96 4.82 1.90
N GLY A 116 -3.07 3.75 1.12
CA GLY A 116 -2.93 2.39 1.66
C GLY A 116 -1.48 1.94 1.77
N VAL A 117 -1.25 0.77 2.34
CA VAL A 117 0.07 0.13 2.31
C VAL A 117 -0.05 -1.34 1.94
N VAL A 118 0.84 -1.81 1.07
CA VAL A 118 1.09 -3.23 0.81
C VAL A 118 2.43 -3.58 1.46
N VAL A 119 2.41 -4.45 2.48
CA VAL A 119 3.63 -5.02 3.05
C VAL A 119 3.91 -6.34 2.34
N ARG A 120 5.06 -6.43 1.65
CA ARG A 120 5.41 -7.55 0.80
C ARG A 120 6.57 -8.36 1.39
N LEU A 121 6.30 -9.60 1.76
CA LEU A 121 7.28 -10.55 2.31
C LEU A 121 7.87 -11.43 1.20
N HIS A 122 9.20 -11.55 1.18
CA HIS A 122 9.94 -12.43 0.26
C HIS A 122 9.81 -13.92 0.64
N GLY A 123 10.22 -14.81 -0.26
CA GLY A 123 10.31 -16.25 -0.02
C GLY A 123 11.53 -16.65 0.80
N ASP A 124 11.76 -17.96 0.97
CA ASP A 124 12.91 -18.46 1.73
C ASP A 124 14.23 -18.04 1.06
N GLY A 125 15.21 -17.62 1.86
CA GLY A 125 16.50 -17.15 1.35
C GLY A 125 16.51 -15.72 0.79
N ALA A 126 15.37 -15.00 0.80
CA ALA A 126 15.25 -13.59 0.42
C ALA A 126 15.72 -13.21 -0.99
N TYR A 127 15.64 -14.12 -1.97
CA TYR A 127 16.05 -13.82 -3.35
C TYR A 127 15.34 -12.58 -3.91
N GLU A 128 14.05 -12.41 -3.61
CA GLU A 128 13.27 -11.28 -4.12
C GLU A 128 13.59 -9.94 -3.43
N TYR A 129 14.36 -9.96 -2.34
CA TYR A 129 14.88 -8.76 -1.69
C TYR A 129 16.33 -8.48 -2.13
N GLU A 130 17.20 -9.49 -2.08
CA GLU A 130 18.65 -9.32 -2.29
C GLU A 130 19.09 -9.50 -3.75
N GLY A 131 18.37 -10.32 -4.52
CA GLY A 131 18.76 -10.76 -5.86
C GLY A 131 17.82 -10.33 -6.99
N SER A 132 16.69 -9.67 -6.68
CA SER A 132 15.76 -9.15 -7.68
C SER A 132 15.61 -7.63 -7.56
N ASP A 133 16.28 -6.90 -8.44
CA ASP A 133 16.21 -5.43 -8.46
C ASP A 133 14.87 -4.91 -9.04
N GLN A 134 14.11 -5.76 -9.72
CA GLN A 134 12.96 -5.35 -10.54
C GLN A 134 11.62 -5.67 -9.90
N LEU A 135 11.46 -6.85 -9.30
CA LEU A 135 10.17 -7.34 -8.83
C LEU A 135 9.53 -6.41 -7.78
N ALA A 136 10.30 -5.97 -6.79
CA ALA A 136 9.80 -5.06 -5.76
C ALA A 136 9.31 -3.73 -6.36
N SER A 137 10.04 -3.19 -7.33
CA SER A 137 9.66 -1.96 -8.04
C SER A 137 8.38 -2.14 -8.87
N CYS A 138 8.19 -3.32 -9.46
CA CYS A 138 6.98 -3.66 -10.21
C CYS A 138 5.76 -3.80 -9.31
N LEU A 139 5.88 -4.52 -8.19
CA LEU A 139 4.82 -4.59 -7.19
C LEU A 139 4.52 -3.21 -6.58
N ALA A 140 5.53 -2.36 -6.43
CA ALA A 140 5.33 -0.97 -6.02
C ALA A 140 4.55 -0.16 -7.07
N ALA A 141 4.84 -0.33 -8.36
CA ALA A 141 4.10 0.33 -9.42
C ALA A 141 2.63 -0.12 -9.47
N VAL A 142 2.34 -1.41 -9.22
CA VAL A 142 0.97 -1.90 -9.03
C VAL A 142 0.33 -1.21 -7.83
N ALA A 143 0.97 -1.23 -6.65
CA ALA A 143 0.45 -0.60 -5.44
C ALA A 143 0.16 0.91 -5.63
N THR A 144 1.07 1.64 -6.30
CA THR A 144 0.91 3.05 -6.64
C THR A 144 -0.34 3.29 -7.50
N SER A 145 -0.69 2.38 -8.43
CA SER A 145 -1.92 2.51 -9.23
C SER A 145 -3.21 2.53 -8.39
N TYR A 146 -3.15 1.97 -7.18
CA TYR A 146 -4.23 1.97 -6.18
C TYR A 146 -4.03 3.01 -5.06
N ASN A 147 -3.03 3.89 -5.19
CA ASN A 147 -2.58 4.85 -4.17
C ASN A 147 -2.17 4.19 -2.86
N MET A 148 -1.29 3.21 -2.99
CA MET A 148 -0.72 2.48 -1.87
C MET A 148 0.80 2.52 -1.94
N VAL A 149 1.44 2.72 -0.79
CA VAL A 149 2.89 2.54 -0.67
C VAL A 149 3.22 1.05 -0.61
N LEU A 150 4.37 0.65 -1.14
CA LEU A 150 4.90 -0.70 -0.91
C LEU A 150 5.99 -0.64 0.17
N VAL A 151 5.90 -1.54 1.14
CA VAL A 151 6.97 -1.80 2.11
C VAL A 151 7.45 -3.23 1.95
N GLN A 152 8.75 -3.43 1.77
CA GLN A 152 9.35 -4.76 1.63
C GLN A 152 10.36 -4.97 2.77
N PRO A 153 10.01 -5.72 3.83
CA PRO A 153 10.95 -6.06 4.90
C PRO A 153 11.89 -7.22 4.51
N LEU A 154 13.11 -7.22 5.05
CA LEU A 154 14.04 -8.36 4.99
C LEU A 154 13.95 -9.18 6.27
N SER A 155 13.88 -10.51 6.16
CA SER A 155 13.84 -11.39 7.34
C SER A 155 15.09 -11.16 8.21
N PRO A 156 14.92 -10.94 9.53
CA PRO A 156 16.04 -10.79 10.45
C PRO A 156 16.72 -12.13 10.78
N SER A 157 16.15 -13.26 10.35
CA SER A 157 16.75 -14.58 10.59
C SER A 157 18.03 -14.78 9.78
N ASP A 158 19.00 -15.49 10.36
CA ASP A 158 20.31 -15.73 9.74
C ASP A 158 20.22 -16.45 8.38
N ASP A 159 19.24 -17.32 8.22
CA ASP A 159 18.96 -18.08 6.99
C ASP A 159 18.04 -17.32 6.01
N ARG A 160 17.64 -16.10 6.37
CA ARG A 160 16.67 -15.27 5.62
C ARG A 160 15.32 -15.94 5.41
N THR A 161 14.95 -16.86 6.29
CA THR A 161 13.65 -17.54 6.26
C THR A 161 12.74 -17.00 7.35
N TRP A 162 11.44 -16.89 7.06
CA TRP A 162 10.49 -16.28 8.00
C TRP A 162 9.95 -17.27 9.04
N TRP A 163 9.74 -18.52 8.67
CA TRP A 163 9.04 -19.50 9.49
C TRP A 163 9.96 -20.27 10.46
N THR A 164 11.28 -20.27 10.24
CA THR A 164 12.25 -20.98 11.09
C THR A 164 12.35 -20.39 12.50
N ASN A 165 12.26 -19.06 12.62
CA ASN A 165 12.16 -18.33 13.91
C ASN A 165 10.80 -17.63 14.06
N LEU A 166 9.71 -18.33 13.74
CA LEU A 166 8.36 -17.77 13.59
C LEU A 166 7.97 -16.77 14.69
N GLY A 167 8.18 -17.11 15.96
CA GLY A 167 7.79 -16.25 17.08
C GLY A 167 8.58 -14.94 17.15
N GLU A 168 9.87 -14.97 16.85
CA GLU A 168 10.73 -13.78 16.82
C GLU A 168 10.41 -12.91 15.61
N ASN A 169 10.33 -13.51 14.43
CA ASN A 169 9.97 -12.82 13.19
C ASN A 169 8.57 -12.20 13.28
N THR A 170 7.62 -12.85 13.96
CA THR A 170 6.27 -12.32 14.19
C THR A 170 6.31 -11.08 15.07
N ARG A 171 7.06 -11.13 16.19
CA ARG A 171 7.23 -9.95 17.07
C ARG A 171 7.90 -8.80 16.34
N TRP A 172 8.93 -9.09 15.56
CA TRP A 172 9.66 -8.09 14.78
C TRP A 172 8.77 -7.44 13.71
N LEU A 173 8.03 -8.22 12.90
CA LEU A 173 7.10 -7.66 11.90
C LEU A 173 5.95 -6.89 12.54
N ASN A 174 5.42 -7.38 13.65
CA ASN A 174 4.40 -6.65 14.41
C ASN A 174 4.91 -5.29 14.92
N ALA A 175 6.13 -5.26 15.44
CA ALA A 175 6.76 -4.03 15.88
C ALA A 175 7.08 -3.09 14.71
N LEU A 176 7.62 -3.61 13.60
CA LEU A 176 7.88 -2.84 12.38
C LEU A 176 6.59 -2.16 11.90
N TYR A 177 5.49 -2.91 11.85
CA TYR A 177 4.20 -2.35 11.48
C TYR A 177 3.80 -1.20 12.40
N ARG A 178 3.75 -1.45 13.71
CA ARG A 178 3.26 -0.48 14.71
C ARG A 178 4.12 0.76 14.86
N GLU A 179 5.44 0.61 14.74
CA GLU A 179 6.40 1.67 15.05
C GLU A 179 6.94 2.41 13.82
N ARG A 180 6.74 1.86 12.62
CA ARG A 180 7.22 2.48 11.37
C ARG A 180 6.09 2.58 10.34
N ILE A 181 5.53 1.45 9.92
CA ILE A 181 4.62 1.40 8.77
C ILE A 181 3.31 2.16 9.05
N SER A 182 2.66 1.90 10.18
CA SER A 182 1.40 2.56 10.56
C SER A 182 1.57 4.04 10.95
N THR A 183 2.81 4.53 10.96
CA THR A 183 3.16 5.92 11.29
C THR A 183 3.82 6.64 10.11
N LEU A 184 3.90 6.01 8.93
CA LEU A 184 4.32 6.68 7.71
C LEU A 184 3.36 7.83 7.42
N ASP A 185 3.90 8.96 6.97
CA ASP A 185 3.10 10.11 6.59
C ASP A 185 2.05 9.70 5.54
N ASP A 186 0.83 10.22 5.70
CA ASP A 186 -0.33 10.04 4.82
C ASP A 186 -0.90 8.60 4.70
N VAL A 187 -0.22 7.59 5.27
CA VAL A 187 -0.71 6.20 5.33
C VAL A 187 -1.89 6.08 6.31
N ASP A 188 -3.00 5.53 5.81
CA ASP A 188 -4.12 5.11 6.63
C ASP A 188 -3.88 3.67 7.14
N PRO A 189 -3.69 3.47 8.46
CA PRO A 189 -3.43 2.14 9.01
C PRO A 189 -4.62 1.17 8.89
N GLU A 190 -5.82 1.63 8.54
CA GLU A 190 -6.96 0.75 8.24
C GLU A 190 -6.91 0.17 6.81
N LEU A 191 -5.96 0.65 5.98
CA LEU A 191 -5.77 0.24 4.58
C LEU A 191 -4.48 -0.59 4.37
N ALA A 192 -4.13 -1.44 5.35
CA ALA A 192 -2.91 -2.26 5.30
C ALA A 192 -3.18 -3.67 4.78
N TRP A 193 -2.58 -3.96 3.63
CA TRP A 193 -2.52 -5.26 2.99
C TRP A 193 -1.19 -5.95 3.28
N TRP A 194 -1.21 -7.28 3.39
CA TRP A 194 -0.01 -8.10 3.49
C TRP A 194 0.03 -9.10 2.35
N MET A 195 1.11 -9.09 1.57
CA MET A 195 1.36 -10.05 0.51
C MET A 195 2.63 -10.84 0.85
N GLY A 196 2.62 -12.14 0.67
CA GLY A 196 3.78 -12.98 0.91
C GLY A 196 3.91 -14.04 -0.16
N TYR A 197 5.14 -14.26 -0.62
CA TYR A 197 5.50 -15.32 -1.57
C TYR A 197 6.21 -16.47 -0.84
N SER A 198 5.86 -17.72 -1.16
CA SER A 198 6.52 -18.91 -0.62
C SER A 198 6.63 -18.87 0.92
N GLY A 199 7.83 -18.89 1.50
CA GLY A 199 8.04 -18.70 2.94
C GLY A 199 7.42 -17.43 3.56
N GLY A 200 7.24 -16.37 2.78
CA GLY A 200 6.49 -15.17 3.19
C GLY A 200 4.98 -15.42 3.31
N ALA A 201 4.41 -16.26 2.44
CA ALA A 201 3.02 -16.72 2.55
C ALA A 201 2.84 -17.59 3.81
N GLU A 202 3.82 -18.46 4.08
CA GLU A 202 3.89 -19.24 5.33
C GLU A 202 3.97 -18.30 6.54
N MET A 203 4.73 -17.21 6.48
CA MET A 203 4.81 -16.24 7.57
C MET A 203 3.47 -15.57 7.89
N ILE A 204 2.72 -15.19 6.85
CA ILE A 204 1.40 -14.57 7.02
C ILE A 204 0.44 -15.58 7.66
N SER A 205 0.38 -16.80 7.13
CA SER A 205 -0.55 -17.84 7.56
C SER A 205 -0.18 -18.49 8.91
N TYR A 206 1.10 -18.60 9.24
CA TYR A 206 1.58 -19.19 10.50
C TYR A 206 1.80 -18.19 11.62
N GLY A 207 2.28 -17.00 11.29
CA GLY A 207 2.73 -16.00 12.25
C GLY A 207 1.74 -14.87 12.40
N LEU A 208 1.50 -14.13 11.31
CA LEU A 208 0.77 -12.87 11.40
C LEU A 208 -0.72 -13.07 11.67
N LEU A 209 -1.44 -13.83 10.86
CA LEU A 209 -2.87 -14.04 11.09
C LEU A 209 -3.17 -14.64 12.50
N PRO A 210 -2.43 -15.65 13.00
CA PRO A 210 -2.72 -16.22 14.32
C PRO A 210 -2.35 -15.31 15.50
N TYR A 211 -1.26 -14.54 15.41
CA TYR A 211 -0.65 -13.85 16.56
C TYR A 211 -0.53 -12.32 16.44
N ALA A 212 -0.58 -11.79 15.23
CA ALA A 212 -0.47 -10.36 14.92
C ALA A 212 -1.57 -9.87 13.96
N GLY A 213 -2.71 -10.56 13.85
CA GLY A 213 -3.73 -10.29 12.82
C GLY A 213 -4.38 -8.90 12.88
N HIS A 214 -4.08 -8.10 13.91
CA HIS A 214 -4.41 -6.69 13.95
C HIS A 214 -3.62 -5.84 12.95
N THR A 215 -2.44 -6.29 12.51
CA THR A 215 -1.62 -5.59 11.49
C THR A 215 -2.19 -5.73 10.07
N ILE A 216 -3.09 -6.68 9.84
CA ILE A 216 -3.69 -6.99 8.55
C ILE A 216 -5.08 -6.36 8.49
N THR A 217 -5.19 -5.07 8.18
CA THR A 217 -6.45 -4.32 8.32
C THR A 217 -7.33 -4.37 7.07
N ALA A 218 -6.74 -4.44 5.88
CA ALA A 218 -7.47 -4.44 4.62
C ALA A 218 -7.55 -5.82 3.94
N GLY A 219 -6.53 -6.67 4.08
CA GLY A 219 -6.56 -8.04 3.57
C GLY A 219 -5.18 -8.70 3.50
N ALA A 220 -5.15 -9.98 3.12
CA ALA A 220 -3.89 -10.71 2.93
C ALA A 220 -3.88 -11.58 1.67
N ILE A 221 -2.70 -11.72 1.07
CA ILE A 221 -2.44 -12.42 -0.18
C ILE A 221 -1.29 -13.41 0.04
N MET A 222 -1.57 -14.69 -0.12
CA MET A 222 -0.64 -15.79 -0.01
C MET A 222 -0.35 -16.31 -1.41
N THR A 223 0.86 -16.08 -1.92
CA THR A 223 1.29 -16.53 -3.24
C THR A 223 2.30 -17.66 -3.13
N GLY A 224 2.14 -18.72 -3.92
CA GLY A 224 3.09 -19.85 -3.94
C GLY A 224 3.28 -20.52 -2.58
N GLY A 225 2.25 -20.57 -1.72
CA GLY A 225 2.33 -21.14 -0.38
C GLY A 225 1.16 -20.69 0.52
N GLY A 226 1.41 -20.69 1.83
CA GLY A 226 0.49 -20.31 2.89
C GLY A 226 -0.23 -21.51 3.51
N GLY A 227 0.50 -22.38 4.21
CA GLY A 227 -0.05 -23.60 4.81
C GLY A 227 -1.03 -23.39 5.98
N ALA A 228 -1.52 -24.50 6.51
CA ALA A 228 -2.35 -24.51 7.71
C ALA A 228 -1.49 -24.41 8.98
N PRO A 229 -1.68 -23.39 9.85
CA PRO A 229 -0.94 -23.30 11.10
C PRO A 229 -1.34 -24.41 12.08
N ALA A 230 -0.40 -24.81 12.94
CA ALA A 230 -0.70 -25.62 14.12
C ALA A 230 -1.40 -24.81 15.26
N ALA A 231 -1.58 -23.51 15.07
CA ALA A 231 -1.99 -22.55 16.09
C ALA A 231 -3.51 -22.37 16.17
N VAL A 232 -4.01 -21.95 17.34
CA VAL A 232 -5.37 -21.44 17.50
C VAL A 232 -5.39 -19.96 17.11
N LEU A 233 -6.30 -19.57 16.21
CA LEU A 233 -6.45 -18.19 15.77
C LEU A 233 -7.07 -17.36 16.90
N SER A 234 -6.24 -16.55 17.56
CA SER A 234 -6.67 -15.71 18.69
C SER A 234 -6.50 -14.21 18.45
N ALA A 235 -5.71 -13.81 17.44
CA ALA A 235 -5.41 -12.40 17.18
C ALA A 235 -6.41 -11.69 16.24
N VAL A 236 -7.30 -12.41 15.57
CA VAL A 236 -8.33 -11.84 14.69
C VAL A 236 -9.71 -11.96 15.36
N PRO A 237 -10.36 -10.85 15.75
CA PRO A 237 -11.71 -10.87 16.28
C PRO A 237 -12.72 -11.46 15.29
N GLU A 238 -13.76 -12.12 15.77
CA GLU A 238 -14.75 -12.81 14.92
C GLU A 238 -15.39 -11.88 13.87
N GLU A 239 -15.77 -10.68 14.29
CA GLU A 239 -16.31 -9.61 13.41
C GLU A 239 -15.36 -9.24 12.26
N LYS A 240 -14.05 -9.40 12.46
CA LYS A 240 -13.05 -9.17 11.43
C LYS A 240 -12.93 -10.36 10.48
N LYS A 241 -13.09 -11.60 10.96
CA LYS A 241 -13.03 -12.81 10.11
C LYS A 241 -14.14 -12.84 9.05
N GLU A 242 -15.31 -12.30 9.36
CA GLU A 242 -16.43 -12.23 8.42
C GLU A 242 -16.18 -11.29 7.24
N ARG A 243 -15.28 -10.32 7.39
CA ARG A 243 -15.05 -9.26 6.40
C ARG A 243 -13.65 -9.24 5.79
N LEU A 244 -12.64 -9.72 6.52
CA LEU A 244 -11.24 -9.64 6.09
C LEU A 244 -11.02 -10.58 4.89
N PRO A 245 -10.72 -10.05 3.70
CA PRO A 245 -10.49 -10.87 2.54
C PRO A 245 -9.09 -11.52 2.61
N LEU A 246 -9.05 -12.82 2.37
CA LEU A 246 -7.83 -13.62 2.30
C LEU A 246 -7.76 -14.32 0.94
N TYR A 247 -6.64 -14.17 0.25
CA TYR A 247 -6.43 -14.74 -1.09
C TYR A 247 -5.29 -15.75 -1.05
N TRP A 248 -5.52 -16.94 -1.62
CA TRP A 248 -4.48 -17.93 -1.87
C TRP A 248 -4.34 -18.18 -3.36
N THR A 249 -3.15 -17.95 -3.90
CA THR A 249 -2.88 -18.15 -5.32
C THR A 249 -1.59 -18.94 -5.53
N THR A 250 -1.65 -19.97 -6.35
CA THR A 250 -0.47 -20.75 -6.76
C THR A 250 -0.78 -21.52 -8.05
N GLY A 251 0.27 -22.01 -8.71
CA GLY A 251 0.16 -22.72 -9.96
C GLY A 251 -0.13 -24.22 -9.81
N THR A 252 -0.72 -24.80 -10.84
CA THR A 252 -1.02 -26.24 -10.90
C THR A 252 0.24 -27.12 -10.97
N ARG A 253 1.40 -26.54 -11.34
CA ARG A 253 2.69 -27.23 -11.40
C ARG A 253 3.57 -26.96 -10.16
N ASP A 254 3.11 -26.14 -9.22
CA ASP A 254 3.82 -25.76 -8.00
C ASP A 254 3.69 -26.84 -6.90
N THR A 255 4.08 -28.08 -7.24
CA THR A 255 3.81 -29.29 -6.45
C THR A 255 5.04 -29.87 -5.76
N GLY A 256 6.15 -29.13 -5.68
CA GLY A 256 7.42 -29.63 -5.15
C GLY A 256 8.13 -30.65 -6.04
N ALA A 257 7.68 -30.84 -7.29
CA ALA A 257 8.25 -31.83 -8.21
C ALA A 257 9.54 -31.35 -8.89
N ASP A 258 9.79 -30.04 -8.92
CA ASP A 258 11.03 -29.47 -9.41
C ASP A 258 12.11 -29.61 -8.32
N PRO A 259 13.28 -30.23 -8.61
CA PRO A 259 14.36 -30.35 -7.62
C PRO A 259 14.96 -29.00 -7.18
N ALA A 260 14.72 -27.90 -7.91
CA ALA A 260 15.10 -26.56 -7.50
C ALA A 260 14.06 -25.90 -6.57
N ALA A 261 12.85 -26.44 -6.49
CA ALA A 261 11.77 -26.00 -5.62
C ALA A 261 10.98 -27.22 -5.11
N GLU A 262 11.54 -27.90 -4.11
CA GLU A 262 10.96 -29.15 -3.57
C GLU A 262 9.74 -28.91 -2.65
N PHE A 263 9.37 -27.64 -2.43
CA PHE A 263 8.22 -27.27 -1.61
C PHE A 263 6.91 -27.48 -2.37
N ASP A 264 6.00 -28.30 -1.82
CA ASP A 264 4.65 -28.49 -2.36
C ASP A 264 3.70 -27.36 -1.93
N ALA A 265 3.92 -26.20 -2.55
CA ALA A 265 3.16 -24.99 -2.31
C ALA A 265 1.67 -25.13 -2.65
N LEU A 266 1.31 -25.91 -3.67
CA LEU A 266 -0.08 -26.16 -4.04
C LEU A 266 -0.84 -26.90 -2.93
N SER A 267 -0.25 -27.95 -2.37
CA SER A 267 -0.86 -28.67 -1.25
C SER A 267 -0.93 -27.77 -0.01
N ALA A 268 0.14 -27.05 0.33
CA ALA A 268 0.16 -26.12 1.46
C ALA A 268 -0.93 -25.05 1.33
N ALA A 269 -1.03 -24.36 0.19
CA ALA A 269 -2.02 -23.32 -0.06
C ALA A 269 -3.46 -23.85 0.09
N ARG A 270 -3.74 -25.06 -0.41
CA ARG A 270 -5.05 -25.71 -0.26
C ARG A 270 -5.39 -25.99 1.20
N GLU A 271 -4.43 -26.52 1.95
CA GLU A 271 -4.58 -26.82 3.37
C GLU A 271 -4.81 -25.53 4.18
N GLY A 272 -4.02 -24.48 3.94
CA GLY A 272 -4.19 -23.19 4.61
C GLY A 272 -5.53 -22.53 4.30
N ALA A 273 -5.91 -22.44 3.03
CA ALA A 273 -7.20 -21.86 2.65
C ALA A 273 -8.39 -22.63 3.27
N ALA A 274 -8.31 -23.97 3.31
CA ALA A 274 -9.34 -24.79 3.97
C ALA A 274 -9.36 -24.54 5.49
N PHE A 275 -8.19 -24.51 6.13
CA PHE A 275 -8.07 -24.23 7.56
C PHE A 275 -8.70 -22.88 7.93
N TYR A 276 -8.39 -21.80 7.21
CA TYR A 276 -8.91 -20.47 7.53
C TYR A 276 -10.43 -20.37 7.33
N ARG A 277 -10.99 -21.05 6.32
CA ARG A 277 -12.45 -21.20 6.19
C ARG A 277 -13.06 -21.89 7.41
N ASP A 278 -12.46 -23.00 7.84
CA ASP A 278 -12.91 -23.75 9.02
C ASP A 278 -12.79 -22.96 10.33
N GLN A 279 -11.91 -21.95 10.37
CA GLN A 279 -11.77 -21.05 11.53
C GLN A 279 -12.71 -19.81 11.49
N GLY A 280 -13.64 -19.75 10.53
CA GLY A 280 -14.68 -18.73 10.45
C GLY A 280 -14.36 -17.55 9.52
N PHE A 281 -13.30 -17.62 8.72
CA PHE A 281 -13.06 -16.59 7.70
C PHE A 281 -14.02 -16.79 6.53
N ALA A 282 -14.93 -15.83 6.35
CA ALA A 282 -15.99 -15.94 5.33
C ALA A 282 -15.49 -15.58 3.92
N ASN A 283 -14.46 -14.74 3.82
CA ASN A 283 -13.95 -14.18 2.57
C ASN A 283 -12.61 -14.79 2.17
N VAL A 284 -12.57 -16.11 2.00
CA VAL A 284 -11.37 -16.83 1.52
C VAL A 284 -11.52 -17.15 0.03
N THR A 285 -10.73 -16.48 -0.81
CA THR A 285 -10.66 -16.66 -2.26
C THR A 285 -9.42 -17.48 -2.63
N THR A 286 -9.55 -18.34 -3.64
CA THR A 286 -8.47 -19.22 -4.10
C THR A 286 -8.36 -19.22 -5.62
N ASP A 287 -7.15 -19.06 -6.15
CA ASP A 287 -6.83 -19.38 -7.55
C ASP A 287 -5.70 -20.43 -7.60
N PHE A 288 -6.09 -21.65 -7.95
CA PHE A 288 -5.18 -22.80 -8.10
C PHE A 288 -5.21 -23.36 -9.52
N THR A 289 -5.62 -22.52 -10.49
CA THR A 289 -5.88 -22.96 -11.87
C THR A 289 -4.81 -22.52 -12.86
N ARG A 290 -3.89 -21.66 -12.41
CA ARG A 290 -2.80 -21.13 -13.24
C ARG A 290 -1.86 -22.25 -13.69
N ASP A 291 -1.38 -22.19 -14.92
CA ASP A 291 -0.38 -23.14 -15.43
C ASP A 291 1.05 -22.69 -15.11
N ASP A 292 1.26 -22.32 -13.84
CA ASP A 292 2.52 -21.85 -13.31
C ASP A 292 3.18 -22.92 -12.42
N ASP A 293 4.50 -22.85 -12.29
CA ASP A 293 5.28 -23.48 -11.23
C ASP A 293 5.74 -22.42 -10.22
N HIS A 294 6.54 -22.82 -9.23
CA HIS A 294 7.02 -21.94 -8.18
C HIS A 294 7.69 -20.66 -8.73
N PHE A 295 8.45 -20.79 -9.84
CA PHE A 295 9.27 -19.69 -10.38
C PHE A 295 8.54 -18.83 -11.41
N THR A 296 7.46 -19.35 -12.00
CA THR A 296 6.71 -18.69 -13.08
C THR A 296 5.42 -18.04 -12.60
N LEU A 297 5.05 -18.21 -11.33
CA LEU A 297 3.90 -17.56 -10.73
C LEU A 297 4.03 -16.03 -10.84
N ASP A 298 3.10 -15.41 -11.57
CA ASP A 298 3.10 -13.97 -11.82
C ASP A 298 2.57 -13.19 -10.60
N GLU A 299 3.47 -12.84 -9.68
CA GLU A 299 3.12 -12.04 -8.50
C GLU A 299 2.57 -10.64 -8.83
N VAL A 300 2.93 -10.08 -10.00
CA VAL A 300 2.46 -8.75 -10.42
C VAL A 300 0.99 -8.80 -10.80
N ASP A 301 0.62 -9.80 -11.60
CA ASP A 301 -0.76 -10.11 -11.98
C ASP A 301 -1.61 -10.42 -10.75
N VAL A 302 -1.12 -11.28 -9.85
CA VAL A 302 -1.86 -11.62 -8.62
C VAL A 302 -2.13 -10.40 -7.75
N LEU A 303 -1.14 -9.52 -7.55
CA LEU A 303 -1.35 -8.29 -6.77
C LEU A 303 -2.34 -7.35 -7.48
N HIS A 304 -2.22 -7.20 -8.81
CA HIS A 304 -3.10 -6.34 -9.58
C HIS A 304 -4.56 -6.80 -9.50
N ASP A 305 -4.83 -8.08 -9.74
CA ASP A 305 -6.16 -8.66 -9.74
C ASP A 305 -6.84 -8.53 -8.37
N VAL A 306 -6.11 -8.83 -7.29
CA VAL A 306 -6.66 -8.73 -5.93
C VAL A 306 -7.01 -7.29 -5.57
N LEU A 307 -6.13 -6.33 -5.89
CA LEU A 307 -6.40 -4.92 -5.60
C LEU A 307 -7.51 -4.35 -6.51
N ALA A 308 -7.61 -4.81 -7.76
CA ALA A 308 -8.71 -4.45 -8.66
C ALA A 308 -10.06 -4.90 -8.11
N GLU A 309 -10.14 -6.13 -7.58
CA GLU A 309 -11.33 -6.68 -6.94
C GLU A 309 -11.70 -5.92 -5.66
N ALA A 310 -10.70 -5.56 -4.84
CA ALA A 310 -10.91 -4.85 -3.58
C ALA A 310 -11.27 -3.36 -3.77
N HIS A 311 -10.85 -2.75 -4.88
CA HIS A 311 -11.07 -1.34 -5.20
C HIS A 311 -11.80 -1.19 -6.56
N PRO A 312 -13.04 -1.67 -6.67
CA PRO A 312 -13.79 -1.51 -7.91
C PRO A 312 -13.96 -0.01 -8.17
N VAL A 313 -13.42 0.47 -9.29
CA VAL A 313 -13.69 1.82 -9.77
C VAL A 313 -15.20 1.96 -9.84
N ASP A 314 -15.77 2.93 -9.11
CA ASP A 314 -17.21 3.20 -9.13
C ASP A 314 -17.70 3.15 -10.58
N ALA A 315 -18.46 2.10 -10.91
CA ALA A 315 -19.07 1.97 -12.21
C ALA A 315 -20.07 3.12 -12.33
N VAL A 316 -19.62 4.24 -12.92
CA VAL A 316 -20.48 5.35 -13.31
C VAL A 316 -21.47 4.78 -14.31
N SER A 317 -22.65 4.39 -13.81
CA SER A 317 -23.78 4.07 -14.66
C SER A 317 -24.08 5.32 -15.49
N PRO A 318 -24.11 5.24 -16.84
CA PRO A 318 -24.57 6.36 -17.63
C PRO A 318 -26.04 6.59 -17.28
N GLU A 319 -26.31 7.75 -16.68
CA GLU A 319 -27.67 8.23 -16.44
C GLU A 319 -28.44 8.16 -17.77
N PRO A 320 -29.66 7.58 -17.80
CA PRO A 320 -30.40 7.47 -19.05
C PRO A 320 -30.77 8.87 -19.50
N GLN A 321 -30.26 9.26 -20.67
CA GLN A 321 -30.72 10.49 -21.32
C GLN A 321 -32.21 10.34 -21.63
N THR A 322 -33.04 10.99 -20.83
CA THR A 322 -34.46 11.17 -21.14
C THR A 322 -34.57 12.15 -22.29
N SER A 323 -34.98 11.64 -23.45
CA SER A 323 -35.51 12.40 -24.58
C SER A 323 -36.90 12.95 -24.30
#